data_AF-A0A179BV14-F1
#
_entry.id   AF-A0A179BV14-F1
#
_cell.length_a   1.000
_cell.length_b   1.000
_cell.length_c   1.000
_cell.angle_alpha   90.00
_cell.angle_beta   90.00
_cell.angle_gamma   90.00
#
_symmetry.space_group_name_H-M   'P 1'
#
loop_
_entity.id
_entity.type
_entity.pdbx_description
1 polymer ?
#
loop_
_entity_poly.entity_id
_entity_poly.type
_entity_poly.pdbx_seq_one_letter_code
_entity_poly.pdbx_strand_id
1 'polypeptide(L)'
;MQPIELAKTRKRERIPQGVRFDVFRRDNFTCVYCGRGSPEVTLHCDHKLAHSKGGSDDKENLVTACEDCNFGKGAKNVNRAPSVRVKNDAGLVGLFGHRLDEDGHIHNQFSIIGMAGSDTCIIQLFSFLDGSSTVVEMVDVSDIRGDCYRLYATERAFKMAYWEEKERRGPLRNKTAEEAYEMSVWFSKRIAA
;
A
#
# COMPACT_ATOMS: atom_id res chain seq x y z
N MET A 1 19.87 -31.02 -24.72
CA MET A 1 19.15 -29.74 -24.54
C MET A 1 17.69 -30.06 -24.36
N GLN A 2 17.06 -29.68 -23.24
CA GLN A 2 15.63 -29.88 -23.03
C GLN A 2 14.83 -28.72 -23.64
N PRO A 3 13.64 -28.96 -24.22
CA PRO A 3 12.84 -27.90 -24.82
C PRO A 3 12.32 -26.94 -23.76
N ILE A 4 12.42 -25.63 -24.02
CA ILE A 4 11.80 -24.59 -23.19
C ILE A 4 10.30 -24.60 -23.49
N GLU A 5 9.49 -25.08 -22.55
CA GLU A 5 8.04 -25.11 -22.67
C GLU A 5 7.50 -23.67 -22.60
N LEU A 6 7.02 -23.15 -23.73
CA LEU A 6 6.41 -21.82 -23.82
C LEU A 6 5.14 -21.79 -22.94
N ALA A 7 5.17 -20.98 -21.88
CA ALA A 7 4.05 -20.83 -20.96
C ALA A 7 2.77 -20.45 -21.71
N LYS A 8 1.76 -21.33 -21.65
CA LYS A 8 0.42 -21.10 -22.23
C LYS A 8 -0.15 -19.78 -21.70
N THR A 9 -0.42 -18.84 -22.61
CA THR A 9 -1.18 -17.63 -22.29
C THR A 9 -2.59 -18.03 -21.85
N ARG A 10 -2.86 -18.06 -20.54
CA ARG A 10 -4.21 -18.30 -20.01
C ARG A 10 -5.12 -17.19 -20.55
N LYS A 11 -6.19 -17.57 -21.27
CA LYS A 11 -7.27 -16.64 -21.62
C LYS A 11 -7.81 -16.06 -20.32
N ARG A 12 -7.88 -14.73 -20.22
CA ARG A 12 -8.47 -14.06 -19.05
C ARG A 12 -9.96 -14.39 -19.01
N GLU A 13 -10.38 -15.12 -17.98
CA GLU A 13 -11.79 -15.29 -17.66
C GLU A 13 -12.32 -13.97 -17.09
N ARG A 14 -13.63 -13.73 -17.25
CA ARG A 14 -14.26 -12.54 -16.65
C ARG A 14 -14.49 -12.81 -15.17
N ILE A 15 -14.10 -11.86 -14.32
CA ILE A 15 -14.43 -11.88 -12.89
C ILE A 15 -15.96 -11.97 -12.75
N PRO A 16 -16.49 -12.97 -12.01
CA PRO A 16 -17.94 -13.14 -11.82
C PRO A 16 -18.60 -11.89 -11.25
N GLN A 17 -19.83 -11.59 -11.69
CA GLN A 17 -20.52 -10.35 -11.30
C GLN A 17 -20.76 -10.26 -9.78
N GLY A 18 -21.06 -11.39 -9.12
CA GLY A 18 -21.19 -11.43 -7.65
C GLY A 18 -19.90 -11.05 -6.93
N VAL A 19 -18.76 -11.57 -7.39
CA VAL A 19 -17.43 -11.22 -6.85
C VAL A 19 -17.16 -9.72 -7.01
N ARG A 20 -17.48 -9.16 -8.18
CA ARG A 20 -17.32 -7.72 -8.43
C ARG A 20 -18.17 -6.87 -7.48
N PHE A 21 -19.43 -7.25 -7.29
CA PHE A 21 -20.33 -6.54 -6.39
C PHE A 21 -19.85 -6.61 -4.94
N ASP A 22 -19.36 -7.76 -4.49
CA ASP A 22 -18.83 -7.92 -3.13
C ASP A 22 -17.58 -7.07 -2.88
N VAL A 23 -16.70 -6.95 -3.89
CA VAL A 23 -15.52 -6.05 -3.83
C VAL A 23 -15.97 -4.59 -3.75
N PHE A 24 -16.92 -4.17 -4.59
CA PHE A 24 -17.46 -2.81 -4.56
C PHE A 24 -18.14 -2.49 -3.23
N ARG A 25 -18.94 -3.43 -2.71
CA ARG A 25 -19.59 -3.27 -1.41
C ARG A 25 -18.58 -3.18 -0.28
N ARG A 26 -17.54 -4.02 -0.28
CA ARG A 26 -16.45 -3.99 0.72
C ARG A 26 -15.73 -2.65 0.73
N ASP A 27 -15.46 -2.09 -0.44
CA ASP A 27 -14.74 -0.81 -0.57
C ASP A 27 -15.70 0.40 -0.62
N ASN A 28 -16.93 0.24 -0.13
CA ASN A 28 -17.97 1.27 -0.05
C ASN A 28 -18.18 2.04 -1.38
N PHE A 29 -18.17 1.34 -2.50
CA PHE A 29 -18.29 1.90 -3.86
C PHE A 29 -17.35 3.07 -4.10
N THR A 30 -16.13 2.97 -3.55
CA THR A 30 -15.13 4.02 -3.56
C THR A 30 -13.82 3.47 -4.09
N CYS A 31 -13.18 4.22 -5.00
CA CYS A 31 -11.86 3.89 -5.51
C CYS A 31 -10.84 3.88 -4.37
N VAL A 32 -10.23 2.71 -4.10
CA VAL A 32 -9.21 2.56 -3.05
C VAL A 32 -7.96 3.41 -3.31
N TYR A 33 -7.74 3.83 -4.55
CA TYR A 33 -6.57 4.61 -4.93
C TYR A 33 -6.76 6.11 -4.77
N CYS A 34 -7.98 6.62 -4.98
CA CYS A 34 -8.21 8.07 -5.04
C CYS A 34 -9.38 8.59 -4.20
N GLY A 35 -10.15 7.71 -3.56
CA GLY A 35 -11.29 8.10 -2.74
C GLY A 35 -12.52 8.58 -3.52
N ARG A 36 -12.48 8.67 -4.85
CA ARG A 36 -13.66 9.00 -5.67
C ARG A 36 -14.61 7.80 -5.76
N GLY A 37 -15.91 8.04 -5.65
CA GLY A 37 -16.94 7.01 -5.63
C GLY A 37 -18.02 7.19 -6.69
N SER A 38 -18.87 6.18 -6.82
CA SER A 38 -20.05 6.24 -7.69
C SER A 38 -21.09 7.25 -7.14
N PRO A 39 -21.80 8.03 -7.98
CA PRO A 39 -21.83 7.97 -9.44
C PRO A 39 -20.82 8.91 -10.14
N GLU A 40 -19.98 9.62 -9.40
CA GLU A 40 -19.08 10.64 -9.98
C GLU A 40 -18.01 10.04 -10.91
N VAL A 41 -17.62 8.79 -10.66
CA VAL A 41 -16.64 8.05 -11.47
C VAL A 41 -17.11 6.64 -11.78
N THR A 42 -16.73 6.13 -12.94
CA THR A 42 -16.90 4.71 -13.30
C THR A 42 -15.94 3.85 -12.49
N LEU A 43 -16.47 2.81 -11.83
CA LEU A 43 -15.72 1.89 -10.98
C LEU A 43 -15.49 0.54 -11.66
N HIS A 44 -14.29 0.00 -11.46
CA HIS A 44 -13.81 -1.28 -11.97
C HIS A 44 -13.21 -2.10 -10.83
N CYS A 45 -13.19 -3.42 -10.99
CA CYS A 45 -12.35 -4.27 -10.15
C CYS A 45 -10.95 -4.29 -10.75
N ASP A 46 -9.97 -3.91 -9.95
CA ASP A 46 -8.55 -3.94 -10.30
C ASP A 46 -7.81 -4.94 -9.40
N HIS A 47 -6.77 -5.57 -9.94
CA HIS A 47 -5.98 -6.58 -9.23
C HIS A 47 -4.81 -5.96 -8.46
N LYS A 48 -4.69 -6.18 -7.15
CA LYS A 48 -3.53 -5.72 -6.35
C LYS A 48 -2.21 -6.23 -6.94
N LEU A 49 -2.12 -7.56 -7.15
CA LEU A 49 -1.09 -8.17 -7.98
C LEU A 49 -1.63 -8.32 -9.41
N ALA A 50 -0.98 -7.71 -10.39
CA ALA A 50 -1.44 -7.78 -11.78
C ALA A 50 -1.59 -9.24 -12.24
N HIS A 51 -2.67 -9.54 -12.96
CA HIS A 51 -2.90 -10.87 -13.54
C HIS A 51 -1.73 -11.33 -14.43
N SER A 52 -1.05 -10.41 -15.15
CA SER A 52 0.13 -10.75 -15.96
C SER A 52 1.33 -11.22 -15.14
N LYS A 53 1.31 -11.02 -13.82
CA LYS A 53 2.31 -11.45 -12.86
C LYS A 53 1.79 -12.56 -11.93
N GLY A 54 0.68 -13.21 -12.31
CA GLY A 54 0.12 -14.35 -11.58
C GLY A 54 -0.88 -13.98 -10.48
N GLY A 55 -1.39 -12.74 -10.44
CA GLY A 55 -2.47 -12.38 -9.52
C GLY A 55 -3.77 -13.15 -9.81
N SER A 56 -4.44 -13.61 -8.74
CA SER A 56 -5.70 -14.34 -8.83
C SER A 56 -6.91 -13.43 -8.97
N ASP A 57 -8.04 -13.98 -9.39
CA ASP A 57 -9.34 -13.31 -9.44
C ASP A 57 -10.10 -13.40 -8.10
N ASP A 58 -9.42 -13.85 -7.04
CA ASP A 58 -9.99 -13.94 -5.69
C ASP A 58 -10.23 -12.54 -5.12
N LYS A 59 -11.29 -12.39 -4.31
CA LYS A 59 -11.71 -11.10 -3.73
C LYS A 59 -10.59 -10.40 -2.97
N GLU A 60 -9.70 -11.18 -2.36
CA GLU A 60 -8.55 -10.73 -1.58
C GLU A 60 -7.53 -9.99 -2.44
N ASN A 61 -7.38 -10.42 -3.70
CA ASN A 61 -6.50 -9.79 -4.69
C ASN A 61 -7.22 -8.70 -5.52
N LEU A 62 -8.52 -8.50 -5.34
CA LEU A 62 -9.29 -7.48 -6.05
C LEU A 62 -9.57 -6.26 -5.18
N VAL A 63 -9.63 -5.08 -5.80
CA VAL A 63 -10.02 -3.81 -5.19
C VAL A 63 -10.88 -2.98 -6.14
N THR A 64 -11.62 -2.04 -5.59
CA THR A 64 -12.40 -1.05 -6.33
C THR A 64 -11.50 0.07 -6.81
N ALA A 65 -11.47 0.34 -8.11
CA ALA A 65 -10.67 1.38 -8.72
C ALA A 65 -11.51 2.20 -9.70
N CYS A 66 -11.37 3.53 -9.69
CA CYS A 66 -11.98 4.36 -10.72
C CYS A 66 -11.26 4.16 -12.07
N GLU A 67 -11.95 4.45 -13.16
CA GLU A 67 -11.43 4.33 -14.52
C GLU A 67 -10.04 4.98 -14.69
N ASP A 68 -9.88 6.24 -14.25
CA ASP A 68 -8.60 6.96 -14.31
C ASP A 68 -7.46 6.24 -13.56
N CYS A 69 -7.72 5.73 -12.35
CA CYS A 69 -6.69 5.06 -11.55
C CYS A 69 -6.36 3.68 -12.12
N ASN A 70 -7.39 2.95 -12.56
CA ASN A 70 -7.25 1.64 -13.17
C ASN A 70 -6.43 1.72 -14.47
N PHE A 71 -6.76 2.67 -15.36
CA PHE A 71 -6.01 2.88 -16.60
C PHE A 71 -4.63 3.51 -16.36
N GLY A 72 -4.51 4.43 -15.40
CA GLY A 72 -3.24 5.04 -15.03
C GLY A 72 -2.22 4.05 -14.47
N LYS A 73 -2.68 2.96 -13.83
CA LYS A 73 -1.83 1.87 -13.33
C LYS A 73 -1.28 0.98 -14.46
N GLY A 74 -2.09 0.65 -15.46
CA GLY A 74 -1.70 -0.28 -16.53
C GLY A 74 -1.29 -1.67 -16.00
N ALA A 75 -0.19 -2.24 -16.50
CA ALA A 75 0.36 -3.54 -16.05
C ALA A 75 1.35 -3.44 -14.86
N LYS A 76 1.46 -2.26 -14.23
CA LYS A 76 2.37 -2.04 -13.09
C LYS A 76 1.75 -2.60 -11.81
N ASN A 77 2.57 -3.15 -10.92
CA ASN A 77 2.12 -3.48 -9.57
C ASN A 77 1.78 -2.17 -8.85
N VAL A 78 0.88 -2.24 -7.86
CA VAL A 78 0.61 -1.11 -6.97
C VAL A 78 1.82 -0.92 -6.03
N ASN A 79 2.95 -0.43 -6.56
CA ASN A 79 4.08 0.01 -5.73
C ASN A 79 3.99 1.50 -5.38
N ARG A 80 2.96 2.20 -5.87
CA ARG A 80 2.63 3.58 -5.51
C ARG A 80 1.22 3.89 -5.99
N ALA A 81 0.35 4.33 -5.09
CA ALA A 81 -0.87 5.01 -5.53
C ALA A 81 -0.48 6.28 -6.31
N PRO A 82 -1.18 6.61 -7.41
CA PRO A 82 -0.98 7.91 -8.08
C PRO A 82 -1.21 9.01 -7.05
N SER A 83 -0.34 10.02 -7.05
CA SER A 83 -0.35 11.15 -6.11
C SER A 83 -1.71 11.85 -6.13
N VAL A 84 -2.58 11.52 -5.18
CA VAL A 84 -3.92 12.09 -5.11
C VAL A 84 -3.81 13.51 -4.54
N ARG A 85 -4.37 14.50 -5.25
CA ARG A 85 -4.70 15.81 -4.69
C ARG A 85 -6.15 15.76 -4.20
N VAL A 86 -6.40 15.14 -3.03
CA VAL A 86 -7.68 15.26 -2.32
C VAL A 86 -7.53 16.38 -1.29
N LYS A 87 -8.59 17.18 -1.12
CA LYS A 87 -8.64 18.27 -0.13
C LYS A 87 -8.30 17.72 1.25
N ASN A 88 -7.29 18.31 1.89
CA ASN A 88 -6.72 17.83 3.14
C ASN A 88 -7.57 18.27 4.34
N ASP A 89 -8.88 17.97 4.34
CA ASP A 89 -9.83 18.53 5.30
C ASP A 89 -9.56 18.06 6.75
N ALA A 90 -8.92 16.90 6.91
CA ALA A 90 -8.47 16.39 8.22
C ALA A 90 -6.99 16.70 8.54
N GLY A 91 -6.22 17.25 7.60
CA GLY A 91 -4.78 17.51 7.75
C GLY A 91 -3.89 16.26 7.78
N LEU A 92 -4.42 15.08 7.43
CA LEU A 92 -3.74 13.79 7.57
C LEU A 92 -3.02 13.31 6.31
N VAL A 93 -3.44 13.77 5.13
CA VAL A 93 -2.85 13.30 3.87
C VAL A 93 -1.40 13.79 3.76
N GLY A 94 -0.50 12.87 3.42
CA GLY A 94 0.94 13.12 3.35
C GLY A 94 1.69 12.83 4.65
N LEU A 95 1.00 12.48 5.74
CA LEU A 95 1.65 11.99 6.96
C LEU A 95 2.18 10.57 6.76
N PHE A 96 3.26 10.27 7.46
CA PHE A 96 3.81 8.93 7.59
C PHE A 96 3.37 8.33 8.93
N GLY A 97 3.39 7.02 9.06
CA GLY A 97 3.06 6.41 10.34
C GLY A 97 3.57 5.01 10.57
N HIS A 98 3.57 4.65 11.84
CA HIS A 98 3.80 3.30 12.31
C HIS A 98 2.52 2.75 12.95
N ARG A 99 2.13 1.51 12.58
CA ARG A 99 1.18 0.74 13.39
C ARG A 99 1.97 0.04 14.48
N LEU A 100 1.47 0.10 15.70
CA LEU A 100 2.08 -0.53 16.87
C LEU A 100 1.36 -1.84 17.21
N ASP A 101 2.09 -2.82 17.72
CA ASP A 101 1.53 -4.02 18.35
C ASP A 101 1.10 -3.74 19.81
N GLU A 102 0.56 -4.76 20.48
CA GLU A 102 0.07 -4.68 21.87
C GLU A 102 1.17 -4.29 22.87
N ASP A 103 2.43 -4.60 22.55
CA ASP A 103 3.61 -4.27 23.34
C ASP A 103 4.16 -2.86 22.99
N GLY A 104 3.49 -2.13 22.10
CA GLY A 104 3.85 -0.77 21.68
C GLY A 104 4.99 -0.70 20.67
N HIS A 105 5.33 -1.82 20.03
CA HIS A 105 6.40 -1.91 19.05
C HIS A 105 5.91 -1.71 17.62
N ILE A 106 6.77 -1.20 16.74
CA ILE A 106 6.46 -1.00 15.33
C ILE A 106 6.18 -2.36 14.66
N HIS A 107 4.93 -2.55 14.29
CA HIS A 107 4.43 -3.70 13.55
C HIS A 107 4.43 -3.44 12.04
N ASN A 108 4.00 -2.25 11.59
CA ASN A 108 3.95 -1.87 10.16
C ASN A 108 4.34 -0.41 9.94
N GLN A 109 4.87 -0.14 8.76
CA GLN A 109 5.15 1.21 8.23
C GLN A 109 4.12 1.60 7.18
N PHE A 110 3.67 2.85 7.18
CA PHE A 110 2.70 3.32 6.19
C PHE A 110 2.81 4.83 5.88
N SER A 111 2.11 5.24 4.83
CA SER A 111 1.83 6.65 4.53
C SER A 111 0.34 6.85 4.27
N ILE A 112 -0.21 7.99 4.68
CA ILE A 112 -1.59 8.37 4.40
C ILE A 112 -1.61 9.02 3.01
N ILE A 113 -2.19 8.31 2.05
CA ILE A 113 -2.17 8.67 0.62
C ILE A 113 -3.44 9.37 0.15
N GLY A 114 -4.50 9.36 0.97
CA GLY A 114 -5.76 10.01 0.65
C GLY A 114 -6.81 9.85 1.74
N MET A 115 -8.00 10.36 1.46
CA MET A 115 -9.19 10.24 2.30
C MET A 115 -10.33 9.64 1.47
N ALA A 116 -11.17 8.83 2.10
CA ALA A 116 -12.46 8.41 1.59
C ALA A 116 -13.55 9.03 2.47
N GLY A 117 -14.13 10.16 2.04
CA GLY A 117 -15.00 10.96 2.92
C GLY A 117 -14.22 11.71 4.01
N SER A 118 -14.91 12.05 5.11
CA SER A 118 -14.36 12.89 6.20
C SER A 118 -13.76 12.10 7.37
N ASP A 119 -14.10 10.81 7.47
CA ASP A 119 -13.82 9.95 8.63
C ASP A 119 -12.94 8.75 8.29
N THR A 120 -12.61 8.52 7.02
CA THR A 120 -11.79 7.36 6.61
C THR A 120 -10.51 7.82 5.89
N CYS A 121 -9.37 7.38 6.40
CA CYS A 121 -8.06 7.53 5.77
C CYS A 121 -7.77 6.36 4.83
N ILE A 122 -7.06 6.64 3.75
CA ILE A 122 -6.48 5.61 2.87
C ILE A 122 -4.98 5.55 3.16
N ILE A 123 -4.50 4.41 3.64
CA ILE A 123 -3.09 4.20 3.96
C ILE A 123 -2.43 3.22 3.00
N GLN A 124 -1.18 3.48 2.66
CA GLN A 124 -0.31 2.58 1.90
C GLN A 124 0.75 2.02 2.84
N LEU A 125 0.72 0.71 3.06
CA LEU A 125 1.74 -0.02 3.82
C LEU A 125 3.04 -0.21 3.01
N PHE A 126 4.15 -0.33 3.73
CA PHE A 126 5.48 -0.60 3.20
C PHE A 126 6.09 -1.88 3.79
N SER A 127 6.82 -2.62 2.97
CA SER A 127 7.65 -3.75 3.40
C SER A 127 8.87 -3.25 4.18
N PHE A 128 9.14 -3.84 5.34
CA PHE A 128 10.35 -3.54 6.13
C PHE A 128 11.65 -3.96 5.46
N LEU A 129 11.59 -4.87 4.49
CA LEU A 129 12.78 -5.46 3.88
C LEU A 129 13.41 -4.52 2.84
N ASP A 130 12.57 -3.94 2.00
CA ASP A 130 12.99 -3.17 0.82
C ASP A 130 12.33 -1.79 0.74
N GLY A 131 11.44 -1.46 1.68
CA GLY A 131 10.69 -0.20 1.68
C GLY A 131 9.67 -0.09 0.55
N SER A 132 9.41 -1.17 -0.20
CA SER A 132 8.45 -1.14 -1.30
C SER A 132 7.02 -1.10 -0.76
N SER A 133 6.13 -0.43 -1.48
CA SER A 133 4.71 -0.43 -1.16
C SER A 133 4.09 -1.80 -1.37
N THR A 134 3.24 -2.24 -0.44
CA THR A 134 2.69 -3.61 -0.43
C THR A 134 1.17 -3.62 -0.54
N VAL A 135 0.47 -2.99 0.40
CA VAL A 135 -0.99 -3.08 0.55
C VAL A 135 -1.58 -1.70 0.81
N VAL A 136 -2.74 -1.42 0.20
CA VAL A 136 -3.57 -0.26 0.52
C VAL A 136 -4.71 -0.70 1.43
N GLU A 137 -4.91 0.02 2.53
CA GLU A 137 -5.97 -0.22 3.50
C GLU A 137 -6.77 1.06 3.74
N MET A 138 -8.06 0.93 4.05
CA MET A 138 -8.90 2.02 4.56
C MET A 138 -8.98 1.89 6.08
N VAL A 139 -8.73 2.98 6.80
CA VAL A 139 -8.69 3.00 8.27
C VAL A 139 -9.45 4.22 8.77
N ASP A 140 -10.26 4.04 9.81
CA ASP A 140 -11.00 5.14 10.42
C ASP A 140 -10.04 6.20 11.00
N VAL A 141 -10.41 7.47 10.89
CA VAL A 141 -9.64 8.61 11.41
C VAL A 141 -9.51 8.52 12.92
N SER A 142 -10.53 8.02 13.64
CA SER A 142 -10.48 7.81 15.08
C SER A 142 -9.45 6.74 15.47
N ASP A 143 -9.36 5.65 14.72
CA ASP A 143 -8.34 4.61 14.91
C ASP A 143 -6.93 5.16 14.64
N ILE A 144 -6.75 5.86 13.51
CA ILE A 144 -5.46 6.48 13.13
C ILE A 144 -4.95 7.49 14.17
N ARG A 145 -5.87 8.11 14.92
CA ARG A 145 -5.55 9.05 16.02
C ARG A 145 -5.40 8.35 17.38
N GLY A 146 -5.68 7.05 17.46
CA GLY A 146 -5.56 6.26 18.67
C GLY A 146 -4.15 5.74 18.91
N ASP A 147 -3.98 5.05 20.06
CA ASP A 147 -2.66 4.65 20.58
C ASP A 147 -1.97 3.54 19.77
N CYS A 148 -2.73 2.81 18.94
CA CYS A 148 -2.17 1.79 18.04
C CYS A 148 -1.40 2.39 16.86
N TYR A 149 -1.37 3.72 16.72
CA TYR A 149 -0.72 4.39 15.60
C TYR A 149 0.17 5.53 16.09
N ARG A 150 1.32 5.69 15.45
CA ARG A 150 2.18 6.87 15.61
C ARG A 150 2.33 7.57 14.27
N LEU A 151 1.96 8.85 14.21
CA LEU A 151 2.01 9.67 13.00
C LEU A 151 3.19 10.64 13.01
N TYR A 152 3.70 10.95 11.81
CA TYR A 152 4.83 11.84 11.62
C TYR A 152 4.57 12.76 10.43
N ALA A 153 4.82 14.05 10.64
CA ALA A 153 4.71 15.07 9.60
C ALA A 153 5.80 14.99 8.53
N THR A 154 6.93 14.32 8.83
CA THR A 154 8.06 14.22 7.90
C THR A 154 8.58 12.81 7.82
N GLU A 155 9.06 12.43 6.63
CA GLU A 155 9.70 11.14 6.38
C GLU A 155 10.94 10.94 7.27
N ARG A 156 11.65 12.02 7.60
CA ARG A 156 12.82 11.99 8.49
C ARG A 156 12.43 11.53 9.89
N ALA A 157 11.43 12.16 10.50
CA ALA A 157 10.98 11.81 11.85
C ALA A 157 10.44 10.37 11.91
N PHE A 158 9.69 9.98 10.89
CA PHE A 158 9.20 8.62 10.71
C PHE A 158 10.34 7.59 10.68
N LYS A 159 11.36 7.80 9.82
CA LYS A 159 12.51 6.89 9.73
C LYS A 159 13.32 6.86 11.02
N MET A 160 13.54 8.02 11.66
CA MET A 160 14.27 8.10 12.92
C MET A 160 13.60 7.27 14.02
N ALA A 161 12.28 7.36 14.17
CA ALA A 161 11.55 6.58 15.16
C ALA A 161 11.67 5.07 14.93
N TYR A 162 11.73 4.62 13.68
CA TYR A 162 12.00 3.22 13.36
C TYR A 162 13.42 2.80 13.76
N TRP A 163 14.41 3.63 13.45
CA TRP A 163 15.80 3.36 13.82
C TRP A 163 16.03 3.32 15.32
N GLU A 164 15.45 4.25 16.07
CA GLU A 164 15.50 4.28 17.54
C GLU A 164 14.91 3.00 18.15
N GLU A 165 13.77 2.52 17.64
CA GLU A 165 13.21 1.26 18.10
C GLU A 165 14.11 0.06 17.75
N LYS A 166 14.67 0.04 16.53
CA LYS A 166 15.57 -1.02 16.07
C LYS A 166 16.84 -1.09 16.92
N GLU A 167 17.41 0.05 17.29
CA GLU A 167 18.53 0.13 18.24
C GLU A 167 18.13 -0.37 19.62
N ARG A 168 16.95 0.01 20.12
CA ARG A 168 16.42 -0.44 21.41
C ARG A 168 16.18 -1.95 21.48
N ARG A 169 15.70 -2.55 20.39
CA ARG A 169 15.44 -4.00 20.30
C ARG A 169 16.73 -4.83 20.13
N GLY A 170 17.86 -4.19 19.82
CA GLY A 170 19.09 -4.88 19.44
C GLY A 170 18.95 -5.60 18.10
N PRO A 171 19.99 -6.32 17.63
CA PRO A 171 19.90 -7.09 16.40
C PRO A 171 18.78 -8.12 16.51
N LEU A 172 17.74 -7.97 15.69
CA LEU A 172 16.78 -9.04 15.42
C LEU A 172 17.60 -10.26 15.02
N ARG A 173 17.64 -11.28 15.88
CA ARG A 173 18.26 -12.57 15.53
C ARG A 173 17.61 -13.02 14.22
N ASN A 174 18.44 -13.07 13.18
CA ASN A 174 18.19 -13.52 11.80
C ASN A 174 17.86 -12.41 10.80
N LYS A 175 18.91 -11.75 10.31
CA LYS A 175 19.14 -11.42 8.89
C LYS A 175 20.61 -11.01 8.68
N THR A 176 21.21 -11.41 7.55
CA THR A 176 22.67 -11.49 7.34
C THR A 176 23.34 -10.11 7.16
N ALA A 177 24.66 -10.04 7.40
CA ALA A 177 25.48 -8.84 7.28
C ALA A 177 25.43 -8.17 5.89
N GLU A 178 25.01 -8.90 4.85
CA GLU A 178 24.83 -8.40 3.49
C GLU A 178 23.63 -7.44 3.35
N GLU A 179 22.52 -7.64 4.09
CA GLU A 179 21.34 -6.76 4.01
C GLU A 179 21.61 -5.38 4.66
N ALA A 180 22.46 -5.33 5.70
CA ALA A 180 22.90 -4.08 6.32
C ALA A 180 23.86 -3.28 5.42
N TYR A 181 24.70 -3.98 4.65
CA TYR A 181 25.63 -3.36 3.68
C TYR A 181 24.86 -2.76 2.49
N GLU A 182 23.93 -3.50 1.89
CA GLU A 182 23.10 -3.05 0.76
C GLU A 182 22.30 -1.76 1.07
N MET A 183 21.75 -1.63 2.28
CA MET A 183 21.06 -0.40 2.73
C MET A 183 21.99 0.81 2.87
N SER A 184 23.24 0.61 3.32
CA SER A 184 24.24 1.68 3.45
C SER A 184 24.73 2.19 2.08
N VAL A 185 24.82 1.27 1.11
CA VAL A 185 25.19 1.58 -0.28
C VAL A 185 24.04 2.28 -1.01
N TRP A 186 22.79 1.92 -0.74
CA TRP A 186 21.61 2.60 -1.25
C TRP A 186 21.50 4.06 -0.76
N PHE A 187 21.78 4.31 0.52
CA PHE A 187 21.73 5.66 1.12
C PHE A 187 22.81 6.60 0.56
N SER A 188 24.03 6.09 0.39
CA SER A 188 25.17 6.88 -0.09
C SER A 188 25.00 7.38 -1.53
N LYS A 189 24.25 6.65 -2.36
CA LYS A 189 23.99 7.01 -3.76
C LYS A 189 22.86 8.02 -3.96
N ARG A 190 22.06 8.31 -2.92
CA ARG A 190 20.80 9.08 -3.08
C ARG A 190 20.71 10.35 -2.24
N ILE A 191 21.66 10.57 -1.32
CA ILE A 191 21.85 11.86 -0.64
C ILE A 191 22.70 12.83 -1.49
N ALA A 192 23.34 12.34 -2.56
CA ALA A 192 24.14 13.15 -3.49
C ALA A 192 23.36 13.65 -4.73
N ALA A 193 22.03 13.53 -4.76
CA ALA A 193 21.17 13.97 -5.89
C ALA A 193 19.96 14.77 -5.40
#